data_AF-A0A6M7W1S3-F1
#
_entry.id   AF-A0A6M7W1S3-F1
#
_cell.length_a   1.000
_cell.length_b   1.000
_cell.length_c   1.000
_cell.angle_alpha   90.00
_cell.angle_beta   90.00
_cell.angle_gamma   90.00
#
_symmetry.space_group_name_H-M   'P 1'
#
loop_
_entity.id
_entity.type
_entity.pdbx_description
1 polymer ?
#
loop_
_entity_poly.entity_id
_entity_poly.type
_entity_poly.pdbx_seq_one_letter_code
_entity_poly.pdbx_strand_id
1 'polypeptide(L)' 'MRGRSWIKALRQDEARLVRARIAELERNLTAASPARGRQQRQEAGHELRNAKLRLERLQECIASIP' A
#
# COMPACT_ATOMS: atom_id res chain seq x y z
N MET A 1 -26.09 -6.15 -13.04
CA MET A 1 -25.28 -7.03 -12.16
C MET A 1 -23.80 -6.71 -12.38
N ARG A 2 -23.05 -6.36 -11.35
CA ARG A 2 -21.59 -6.20 -11.49
C ARG A 2 -20.92 -7.57 -11.30
N GLY A 3 -20.23 -8.07 -12.33
CA GLY A 3 -19.64 -9.41 -12.35
C GLY A 3 -18.25 -9.50 -11.70
N ARG A 4 -17.64 -10.69 -11.75
CA ARG A 4 -16.28 -10.94 -11.21
C ARG A 4 -15.20 -10.05 -11.84
N SER A 5 -15.37 -9.69 -13.11
CA SER A 5 -14.50 -8.73 -13.82
C SER A 5 -14.50 -7.35 -13.14
N TRP A 6 -15.65 -6.89 -12.65
CA TRP A 6 -15.75 -5.63 -11.92
C TRP A 6 -15.05 -5.71 -10.55
N ILE A 7 -15.17 -6.84 -9.84
CA ILE A 7 -14.47 -7.06 -8.56
C ILE A 7 -12.96 -7.06 -8.78
N LYS A 8 -12.47 -7.72 -9.85
CA LYS A 8 -11.04 -7.75 -10.21
C LYS A 8 -10.51 -6.34 -10.51
N ALA A 9 -11.23 -5.57 -11.31
CA ALA A 9 -10.87 -4.19 -11.62
C ALA A 9 -10.81 -3.31 -10.35
N LEU A 10 -11.80 -3.43 -9.47
CA LEU A 10 -11.82 -2.69 -8.20
C LEU A 10 -10.60 -3.03 -7.32
N ARG A 11 -10.23 -4.31 -7.22
CA ARG A 11 -9.06 -4.73 -6.44
C ARG A 11 -7.75 -4.28 -7.08
N GLN A 12 -7.68 -4.27 -8.41
CA GLN A 12 -6.53 -3.72 -9.13
C GLN A 12 -6.38 -2.22 -8.87
N ASP A 13 -7.48 -1.46 -8.85
CA ASP A 13 -7.48 -0.03 -8.51
C ASP A 13 -6.99 0.20 -7.09
N GLU A 14 -7.49 -0.59 -6.14
CA GLU A 14 -7.03 -0.55 -4.76
C GLU A 14 -5.52 -0.86 -4.65
N ALA A 15 -5.02 -1.88 -5.35
CA ALA A 15 -3.61 -2.21 -5.38
C ALA A 15 -2.75 -1.07 -5.98
N ARG A 16 -3.26 -0.34 -6.99
CA ARG A 16 -2.59 0.84 -7.54
C ARG A 16 -2.47 1.95 -6.50
N LEU A 17 -3.53 2.23 -5.74
CA LEU A 17 -3.51 3.24 -4.68
C LEU A 17 -2.54 2.85 -3.55
N VAL A 18 -2.54 1.58 -3.14
CA VAL A 18 -1.63 1.10 -2.10
C VAL A 18 -0.17 1.20 -2.56
N ARG A 19 0.15 0.90 -3.83
CA ARG A 19 1.50 1.10 -4.38
C ARG A 19 1.92 2.58 -4.37
N ALA A 20 1.02 3.48 -4.75
CA ALA A 20 1.30 4.92 -4.68
C ALA A 20 1.59 5.36 -3.24
N ARG A 21 0.83 4.87 -2.26
CA ARG A 21 1.05 5.15 -0.83
C ARG A 21 2.38 4.59 -0.33
N ILE A 22 2.75 3.37 -0.72
CA ILE A 22 4.05 2.78 -0.40
C ILE A 22 5.19 3.68 -0.91
N ALA A 23 5.13 4.09 -2.19
CA ALA A 23 6.15 4.95 -2.77
C ALA A 23 6.23 6.31 -2.06
N GLU A 24 5.11 6.87 -1.63
CA GLU A 24 5.08 8.10 -0.83
C GLU A 24 5.72 7.91 0.54
N LEU A 25 5.39 6.82 1.25
CA LEU A 25 5.96 6.50 2.56
C LEU A 25 7.47 6.24 2.48
N GLU A 26 7.92 5.53 1.45
CA GLU A 26 9.35 5.31 1.19
C GLU A 26 10.08 6.63 0.93
N ARG A 27 9.55 7.49 0.04
CA ARG A 27 10.10 8.83 -0.18
C ARG A 27 10.12 9.65 1.12
N ASN A 28 9.06 9.62 1.90
CA ASN A 28 8.95 10.36 3.15
C ASN A 28 9.97 9.89 4.21
N LEU A 29 10.31 8.60 4.23
CA LEU A 29 11.35 8.05 5.10
C LEU A 29 12.74 8.45 4.62
N THR A 30 13.00 8.47 3.31
CA THR A 30 14.30 8.90 2.74
C THR A 30 14.49 10.42 2.83
N ALA A 31 13.44 11.21 2.59
CA ALA A 31 13.47 12.67 2.63
C ALA A 31 13.35 13.24 4.06
N ALA A 32 13.06 12.40 5.06
CA ALA A 32 12.98 12.83 6.44
C ALA A 32 14.36 13.28 6.97
N SER A 33 14.60 14.59 6.93
CA SER A 33 15.69 15.27 7.66
C SER A 33 15.79 14.75 9.10
N PRO A 34 16.99 14.70 9.72
CA PRO A 34 17.18 14.34 11.14
C PRO A 34 16.29 15.13 12.13
N ALA A 35 15.71 16.25 11.70
CA ALA A 35 14.70 17.00 12.46
C ALA A 35 13.35 16.27 12.64
N ARG A 36 13.06 15.23 11.84
CA ARG A 36 11.84 14.41 12.00
C ARG A 36 12.01 13.51 13.23
N GLY A 37 11.18 13.73 14.26
CA GLY A 37 11.28 13.02 15.53
C GLY A 37 11.25 11.49 15.36
N ARG A 38 11.97 10.77 16.24
CA ARG A 38 12.09 9.31 16.25
C ARG A 38 10.73 8.60 16.14
N GLN A 39 9.74 9.12 16.87
CA GLN A 39 8.37 8.61 16.87
C GLN A 39 7.73 8.64 15.48
N GLN A 40 7.84 9.76 14.76
CA GLN A 40 7.22 9.92 13.44
C GLN A 40 7.87 9.00 12.39
N ARG A 41 9.17 8.70 12.53
CA ARG A 41 9.84 7.70 11.69
C ARG A 41 9.37 6.28 11.98
N GLN A 42 9.18 5.93 13.25
CA GLN A 42 8.65 4.63 13.65
C GLN A 42 7.23 4.44 13.14
N GLU A 43 6.36 5.45 13.31
CA GLU A 43 4.98 5.45 12.79
C GLU A 43 4.96 5.29 11.27
N ALA A 44 5.77 6.06 10.53
CA ALA A 44 5.87 5.93 9.07
C ALA A 44 6.40 4.55 8.65
N GLY A 45 7.34 3.97 9.41
CA GLY A 45 7.82 2.60 9.19
C GLY A 45 6.75 1.53 9.43
N HIS A 46 5.97 1.67 10.50
CA HIS A 46 4.83 0.80 10.78
C HIS A 46 3.76 0.90 9.69
N GLU A 47 3.44 2.12 9.25
CA GLU A 47 2.50 2.35 8.15
C GLU A 47 3.00 1.72 6.85
N LEU A 48 4.29 1.87 6.53
CA LEU A 48 4.91 1.25 5.35
C LEU A 48 4.80 -0.27 5.39
N ARG A 49 5.11 -0.89 6.54
CA ARG A 49 5.01 -2.34 6.72
C ARG A 49 3.58 -2.82 6.50
N ASN A 50 2.60 -2.13 7.07
CA ASN A 50 1.19 -2.48 6.94
C ASN A 50 0.69 -2.30 5.49
N ALA A 51 1.12 -1.24 4.81
CA ALA A 51 0.79 -1.02 3.40
C ALA A 51 1.35 -2.13 2.50
N LYS A 52 2.59 -2.57 2.75
CA LYS A 52 3.21 -3.70 2.01
C LYS A 52 2.45 -5.02 2.23
N LEU A 53 2.10 -5.34 3.48
CA LEU A 53 1.28 -6.53 3.80
C LEU A 53 -0.12 -6.47 3.16
N ARG A 54 -0.74 -5.28 3.14
CA ARG A 54 -2.03 -5.10 2.46
C ARG A 54 -1.90 -5.32 0.95
N LEU A 55 -0.83 -4.83 0.33
CA LEU A 55 -0.60 -5.03 -1.09
C LEU A 55 -0.45 -6.50 -1.44
N GLU A 56 0.31 -7.26 -0.65
CA GLU A 56 0.49 -8.70 -0.82
C GLU A 56 -0.86 -9.44 -0.80
N ARG A 57 -1.68 -9.19 0.24
CA ARG A 57 -3.03 -9.77 0.35
C ARG A 57 -3.95 -9.37 -0.81
N LEU A 58 -3.84 -8.14 -1.31
CA LEU A 58 -4.60 -7.71 -2.49
C LEU A 58 -4.13 -8.44 -3.75
N GLN A 59 -2.84 -8.68 -3.91
CA GLN A 59 -2.30 -9.42 -5.05
C GLN A 59 -2.74 -10.88 -5.01
N GLU A 60 -2.72 -11.53 -3.85
CA GLU A 60 -3.28 -12.88 -3.66
C GLU A 60 -4.77 -12.92 -4.01
N CYS A 61 -5.55 -11.93 -3.55
CA CYS A 61 -6.97 -11.83 -3.85
C CYS A 61 -7.24 -11.61 -5.36
N ILE A 62 -6.45 -10.78 -6.04
CA ILE A 62 -6.57 -10.57 -7.49
C ILE A 62 -6.23 -11.85 -8.25
N ALA A 63 -5.19 -12.57 -7.82
CA ALA A 63 -4.74 -13.82 -8.42
C ALA A 63 -5.77 -14.96 -8.27
N SER A 64 -6.54 -14.96 -7.18
CA SER A 64 -7.59 -15.97 -6.95
C SER A 64 -8.89 -15.69 -7.71
N ILE A 65 -9.06 -14.51 -8.32
CA ILE A 65 -10.22 -14.21 -9.17
C ILE A 65 -9.98 -14.78 -10.58
N PRO A 66 -10.83 -15.73 -11.05
CA PRO A 66 -10.73 -16.31 -12.38
C PRO A 66 -10.73 -15.26 -13.51
#